data_AF-A0A6I2KV82-F1
#
_entry.id   AF-A0A6I2KV82-F1
#
_cell.length_a   1.000
_cell.length_b   1.000
_cell.length_c   1.000
_cell.angle_alpha   90.00
_cell.angle_beta   90.00
_cell.angle_gamma   90.00
#
_symmetry.space_group_name_H-M   'P 1'
#
loop_
_entity.id
_entity.type
_entity.pdbx_description
1 polymer ?
#
loop_
_entity_poly.entity_id
_entity_poly.type
_entity_poly.pdbx_seq_one_letter_code
_entity_poly.pdbx_strand_id
1 'polypeptide(L)'
;MTRRRRTMLKEQFEAGKMPSQEDFADLIDSMLSMLDEGFEKTPEAGFKIAQLRDGKLISFYQDIGTGAAMWSVGLEKASNSLSFVDRNEQALLTLASTVDGEGVPHSGIGIRQSHPRHELDVAGTVASHGRVGRSGELAVPADGYWYDVTDYLTGCQAWEVVAGVGAKDSEGRYAIMHAFATNAFGANGDISYHQSHFGNKCSRIELRWVKGDLGKPFEFKLQMRVGCAYGEDVWIKYHMTQLWQDTLMLESEDKPLRQPSPQYDEKGKIKG
;
A
#
# COMPACT_ATOMS: atom_id res chain seq x y z
N MET A 1 -37.52 16.67 19.18
CA MET A 1 -38.12 16.57 17.83
C MET A 1 -38.74 15.20 17.68
N THR A 2 -40.05 15.15 17.49
CA THR A 2 -40.82 13.91 17.51
C THR A 2 -41.08 13.48 16.07
N ARG A 3 -40.18 12.66 15.49
CA ARG A 3 -40.40 12.10 14.15
C ARG A 3 -41.70 11.28 14.15
N ARG A 4 -42.75 11.77 13.48
CA ARG A 4 -44.01 11.03 13.30
C ARG A 4 -43.85 10.00 12.18
N ARG A 5 -44.50 8.86 12.33
CA ARG A 5 -44.51 7.84 11.27
C ARG A 5 -45.25 8.37 10.04
N ARG A 6 -44.76 8.05 8.84
CA ARG A 6 -45.34 8.49 7.56
C ARG A 6 -46.83 8.14 7.42
N THR A 7 -47.28 7.07 8.06
CA THR A 7 -48.69 6.67 8.12
C THR A 7 -49.55 7.66 8.91
N MET A 8 -49.06 8.13 10.07
CA MET A 8 -49.74 9.14 10.89
C MET A 8 -49.80 10.50 10.19
N LEU A 9 -48.73 10.87 9.46
CA LEU A 9 -48.74 12.07 8.62
C LEU A 9 -49.79 11.96 7.50
N LYS A 10 -49.90 10.81 6.83
CA LYS A 10 -50.90 10.62 5.76
C LYS A 10 -52.33 10.78 6.25
N GLU A 11 -52.66 10.27 7.44
CA GLU A 11 -54.00 10.37 8.03
C GLU A 11 -54.42 11.81 8.31
N GLN A 12 -53.48 12.74 8.53
CA GLN A 12 -53.78 14.16 8.80
C GLN A 12 -54.18 14.93 7.53
N PHE A 13 -53.81 14.43 6.36
CA PHE A 13 -54.04 15.07 5.05
C PHE A 13 -55.08 14.33 4.19
N GLU A 14 -55.92 13.48 4.79
CA GLU A 14 -57.03 12.81 4.10
C GLU A 14 -58.13 13.79 3.66
N ALA A 15 -58.89 13.39 2.62
CA ALA A 15 -59.98 14.18 2.10
C ALA A 15 -61.01 14.53 3.19
N GLY A 16 -61.29 15.83 3.35
CA GLY A 16 -62.23 16.33 4.36
C GLY A 16 -61.57 16.71 5.69
N LYS A 17 -60.27 16.47 5.88
CA LYS A 17 -59.52 17.02 7.03
C LYS A 17 -58.93 18.38 6.69
N MET A 18 -58.78 19.23 7.71
CA MET A 18 -58.17 20.55 7.61
C MET A 18 -56.88 20.54 8.45
N PRO A 19 -55.72 20.28 7.83
CA PRO A 19 -54.44 20.24 8.54
C PRO A 19 -54.10 21.60 9.16
N SER A 20 -53.54 21.57 10.36
CA SER A 20 -53.08 22.75 11.08
C SER A 20 -51.68 23.18 10.63
N GLN A 21 -51.25 24.37 11.04
CA GLN A 21 -49.87 24.85 10.82
C GLN A 21 -48.83 23.87 11.40
N GLU A 22 -49.09 23.25 12.55
CA GLU A 22 -48.22 22.24 13.14
C GLU A 22 -48.12 20.99 12.27
N ASP A 23 -49.22 20.54 11.65
CA ASP A 23 -49.20 19.39 10.74
C ASP A 23 -48.38 19.66 9.48
N PHE A 24 -48.38 20.91 8.99
CA PHE A 24 -47.49 21.34 7.90
C PHE A 24 -46.02 21.42 8.34
N ALA A 25 -45.74 21.91 9.55
CA ALA A 25 -44.38 21.94 10.10
C ALA A 25 -43.83 20.51 10.26
N ASP A 26 -44.62 19.60 10.84
CA ASP A 26 -44.24 18.19 10.99
C ASP A 26 -44.00 17.50 9.64
N LEU A 27 -44.76 17.87 8.60
CA LEU A 27 -44.52 17.38 7.24
C LEU A 27 -43.19 17.90 6.68
N ILE A 28 -42.91 19.20 6.80
CA ILE A 28 -41.67 19.82 6.32
C ILE A 28 -40.46 19.21 7.03
N ASP A 29 -40.50 19.11 8.36
CA ASP A 29 -39.42 18.53 9.18
C ASP A 29 -39.23 17.01 8.94
N SER A 30 -40.23 16.35 8.35
CA SER A 30 -40.15 14.93 7.96
C SER A 30 -39.66 14.71 6.52
N MET A 31 -39.49 15.77 5.73
CA MET A 31 -38.93 15.70 4.38
C MET A 31 -37.41 15.85 4.42
N LEU A 32 -36.71 15.11 3.55
CA LEU A 32 -35.26 15.21 3.43
C LEU A 32 -34.92 16.53 2.74
N SER A 33 -34.16 17.40 3.41
CA SER A 33 -33.63 18.64 2.83
C SER A 33 -32.18 18.42 2.42
N MET A 34 -31.87 18.53 1.13
CA MET A 34 -30.51 18.30 0.62
C MET A 34 -29.46 19.25 1.24
N LEU A 35 -29.87 20.50 1.53
CA LEU A 35 -28.99 21.51 2.11
C LEU A 35 -28.75 21.27 3.61
N ASP A 36 -29.77 20.84 4.34
CA ASP A 36 -29.68 20.68 5.79
C ASP A 36 -29.09 19.31 6.19
N GLU A 37 -29.27 18.29 5.35
CA GLU A 37 -28.80 16.94 5.64
C GLU A 37 -27.37 16.66 5.15
N GLY A 38 -26.79 17.54 4.32
CA GLY A 38 -25.42 17.38 3.85
C GLY A 38 -25.25 16.30 2.78
N PHE A 39 -26.33 15.92 2.09
CA PHE A 39 -26.33 14.97 0.99
C PHE A 39 -26.93 15.58 -0.27
N GLU A 40 -26.21 15.50 -1.39
CA GLU A 40 -26.66 16.03 -2.68
C GLU A 40 -26.21 15.08 -3.79
N LYS A 41 -27.05 14.87 -4.82
CA LYS A 41 -26.65 14.10 -6.01
C LYS A 41 -26.59 15.01 -7.22
N THR A 42 -25.41 15.16 -7.82
CA THR A 42 -25.22 15.92 -9.06
C THR A 42 -24.59 15.04 -10.15
N PRO A 43 -24.82 15.32 -11.44
CA PRO A 43 -24.15 14.61 -12.53
C PRO A 43 -22.61 14.69 -12.47
N GLU A 44 -22.07 15.82 -12.00
CA GLU A 44 -20.62 16.09 -12.01
C GLU A 44 -19.89 15.44 -10.83
N ALA A 45 -20.51 15.44 -9.64
CA ALA A 45 -19.87 15.00 -8.40
C ALA A 45 -20.42 13.68 -7.86
N GLY A 46 -21.43 13.09 -8.50
CA GLY A 46 -22.09 11.89 -8.02
C GLY A 46 -22.85 12.14 -6.71
N PHE A 47 -22.70 11.26 -5.72
CA PHE A 47 -23.34 11.39 -4.41
C PHE A 47 -22.40 12.08 -3.42
N LYS A 48 -22.68 13.35 -3.13
CA LYS A 48 -21.93 14.19 -2.21
C LYS A 48 -22.38 13.89 -0.79
N ILE A 49 -21.43 13.68 0.10
CA ILE A 49 -21.65 13.55 1.55
C ILE A 49 -20.74 14.56 2.24
N ALA A 50 -21.34 15.55 2.90
CA ALA A 50 -20.62 16.54 3.68
C ALA A 50 -20.74 16.22 5.17
N GLN A 51 -19.64 16.38 5.91
CA GLN A 51 -19.69 16.27 7.36
C GLN A 51 -20.32 17.54 7.94
N LEU A 52 -21.53 17.43 8.49
CA LEU A 52 -22.23 18.59 9.04
C LEU A 52 -21.57 19.15 10.32
N ARG A 53 -20.78 18.34 11.06
CA ARG A 53 -20.06 18.68 12.32
C ARG A 53 -18.78 17.83 12.52
N ASP A 54 -18.25 17.73 13.75
CA ASP A 54 -17.38 16.62 14.15
C ASP A 54 -18.22 15.35 14.27
N GLY A 55 -18.17 14.46 13.28
CA GLY A 55 -19.09 13.33 13.27
C GLY A 55 -18.85 12.32 12.17
N LYS A 56 -19.68 11.29 12.19
CA LYS A 56 -19.66 10.18 11.25
C LYS A 56 -20.41 10.59 9.98
N LEU A 57 -19.86 10.30 8.80
CA LEU A 57 -20.55 10.45 7.51
C LEU A 57 -21.61 9.36 7.33
N ILE A 58 -21.22 8.10 7.62
CA ILE A 58 -22.08 6.92 7.48
C ILE A 58 -21.93 6.08 8.74
N SER A 59 -23.04 5.57 9.29
CA SER A 59 -23.04 4.68 10.45
C SER A 59 -23.89 3.45 10.18
N PHE A 60 -23.36 2.28 10.50
CA PHE A 60 -23.99 0.98 10.27
C PHE A 60 -24.46 0.41 11.62
N TYR A 61 -25.73 0.05 11.70
CA TYR A 61 -26.38 -0.46 12.91
C TYR A 61 -26.87 -1.89 12.68
N GLN A 62 -26.91 -2.69 13.75
CA GLN A 62 -27.54 -4.01 13.71
C GLN A 62 -29.07 -3.90 13.76
N ASP A 63 -29.59 -2.95 14.54
CA ASP A 63 -31.01 -2.61 14.64
C ASP A 63 -31.16 -1.07 14.64
N ILE A 64 -32.10 -0.54 13.85
CA ILE A 64 -32.31 0.91 13.71
C ILE A 64 -32.96 1.52 14.97
N GLY A 65 -33.71 0.74 15.72
CA GLY A 65 -34.45 1.16 16.91
C GLY A 65 -33.65 1.10 18.20
N THR A 66 -32.52 0.38 18.23
CA THR A 66 -31.70 0.23 19.43
C THR A 66 -30.22 0.09 19.11
N GLY A 67 -29.39 0.94 19.71
CA GLY A 67 -27.96 0.68 19.89
C GLY A 67 -26.99 1.75 19.40
N ALA A 68 -25.72 1.55 19.74
CA ALA A 68 -24.59 2.27 19.17
C ALA A 68 -24.25 1.70 17.78
N ALA A 69 -23.68 2.53 16.90
CA ALA A 69 -23.23 2.09 15.59
C ALA A 69 -22.16 0.99 15.74
N MET A 70 -22.30 -0.10 14.98
CA MET A 70 -21.33 -1.19 14.93
C MET A 70 -20.08 -0.79 14.14
N TRP A 71 -20.28 0.01 13.09
CA TRP A 71 -19.24 0.55 12.24
C TRP A 71 -19.62 1.97 11.83
N SER A 72 -18.62 2.79 11.54
CA SER A 72 -18.86 4.08 10.91
C SER A 72 -17.73 4.53 10.01
N VAL A 73 -18.08 5.39 9.05
CA VAL A 73 -17.15 6.06 8.15
C VAL A 73 -17.19 7.55 8.47
N GLY A 74 -16.04 8.21 8.55
CA GLY A 74 -15.95 9.63 8.86
C GLY A 74 -14.69 10.27 8.31
N LEU A 75 -14.68 11.61 8.23
CA LEU A 75 -13.48 12.38 7.91
C LEU A 75 -12.86 12.93 9.20
N GLU A 76 -11.54 12.80 9.31
CA GLU A 76 -10.79 13.42 10.39
C GLU A 76 -10.44 14.88 10.01
N LYS A 77 -10.86 15.86 10.81
CA LYS A 77 -10.67 17.29 10.50
C LYS A 77 -9.22 17.72 10.36
N ALA A 78 -8.32 17.12 11.14
CA ALA A 78 -6.92 17.53 11.17
C ALA A 78 -6.14 17.05 9.94
N SER A 79 -6.43 15.83 9.48
CA SER A 79 -5.69 15.14 8.43
C SER A 79 -6.44 15.05 7.10
N ASN A 80 -7.72 15.41 7.08
CA ASN A 80 -8.65 15.13 5.98
C ASN A 80 -8.68 13.64 5.56
N SER A 81 -8.31 12.74 6.48
CA SER A 81 -8.31 11.30 6.21
C SER A 81 -9.72 10.73 6.29
N LEU A 82 -10.03 9.78 5.41
CA LEU A 82 -11.28 9.02 5.45
C LEU A 82 -11.04 7.73 6.22
N SER A 83 -11.74 7.54 7.34
CA SER A 83 -11.52 6.40 8.22
C SER A 83 -12.78 5.57 8.42
N PHE A 84 -12.60 4.25 8.39
CA PHE A 84 -13.57 3.24 8.82
C PHE A 84 -13.23 2.86 10.25
N VAL A 85 -14.16 3.13 11.17
CA VAL A 85 -14.00 2.89 12.60
C VAL A 85 -14.98 1.84 13.08
N ASP A 86 -14.54 1.05 14.06
CA ASP A 86 -15.38 0.05 14.74
C ASP A 86 -16.23 0.69 15.86
N ARG A 87 -16.98 -0.15 16.58
CA ARG A 87 -17.80 0.26 17.73
C ARG A 87 -17.01 0.88 18.90
N ASN A 88 -15.69 0.68 18.94
CA ASN A 88 -14.80 1.22 19.97
C ASN A 88 -14.10 2.51 19.50
N GLU A 89 -14.53 3.07 18.36
CA GLU A 89 -13.93 4.24 17.72
C GLU A 89 -12.48 4.02 17.27
N GLN A 90 -12.06 2.76 17.10
CA GLN A 90 -10.75 2.44 16.55
C GLN A 90 -10.78 2.48 15.02
N ALA A 91 -9.91 3.29 14.42
CA ALA A 91 -9.69 3.27 12.97
C ALA A 91 -9.06 1.94 12.54
N LEU A 92 -9.76 1.18 11.71
CA LEU A 92 -9.28 -0.10 11.17
C LEU A 92 -8.78 0.02 9.74
N LEU A 93 -9.39 0.90 8.95
CA LEU A 93 -8.96 1.24 7.60
C LEU A 93 -8.98 2.77 7.48
N THR A 94 -7.86 3.35 7.09
CA THR A 94 -7.73 4.79 6.87
C THR A 94 -7.18 5.05 5.48
N LEU A 95 -7.84 5.93 4.73
CA LEU A 95 -7.35 6.48 3.48
C LEU A 95 -6.87 7.90 3.78
N ALA A 96 -5.56 8.10 3.74
CA ALA A 96 -4.95 9.40 4.00
C ALA A 96 -4.46 9.99 2.67
N SER A 97 -4.64 11.30 2.53
CA SER A 97 -4.01 12.12 1.50
C SER A 97 -3.34 13.27 2.22
N THR A 98 -2.07 13.10 2.59
CA THR A 98 -1.28 14.16 3.23
C THR A 98 -0.57 14.97 2.15
N VAL A 99 -0.28 16.22 2.46
CA VAL A 99 0.68 17.01 1.68
C VAL A 99 1.92 17.08 2.54
N ASP A 100 3.01 16.50 2.08
CA ASP A 100 4.27 16.53 2.82
C ASP A 100 4.84 17.95 2.81
N GLY A 101 5.84 18.22 3.66
CA GLY A 101 6.45 19.55 3.81
C GLY A 101 6.99 20.16 2.51
N GLU A 102 7.24 19.34 1.48
CA GLU A 102 7.68 19.76 0.14
C GLU A 102 6.52 20.03 -0.84
N GLY A 103 5.26 19.93 -0.40
CA GLY A 103 4.09 20.16 -1.24
C GLY A 103 3.71 18.97 -2.14
N VAL A 104 4.38 17.84 -2.01
CA VAL A 104 4.04 16.61 -2.73
C VAL A 104 2.90 15.90 -1.98
N PRO A 105 1.74 15.65 -2.64
CA PRO A 105 0.68 14.89 -2.02
C PRO A 105 1.11 13.42 -1.89
N HIS A 106 1.15 12.90 -0.67
CA HIS A 106 1.31 11.49 -0.39
C HIS A 106 -0.06 10.88 -0.09
N SER A 107 -0.36 9.76 -0.73
CA SER A 107 -1.58 8.99 -0.45
C SER A 107 -1.21 7.64 0.13
N GLY A 108 -1.82 7.31 1.26
CA GLY A 108 -1.50 6.10 2.03
C GLY A 108 -2.76 5.39 2.50
N ILE A 109 -2.68 4.07 2.54
CA ILE A 109 -3.71 3.19 3.10
C ILE A 109 -3.18 2.62 4.42
N GLY A 110 -3.85 2.95 5.52
CA GLY A 110 -3.53 2.42 6.84
C GLY A 110 -4.48 1.30 7.25
N ILE A 111 -3.94 0.15 7.66
CA ILE A 111 -4.69 -0.90 8.36
C ILE A 111 -4.34 -0.81 9.85
N ARG A 112 -5.32 -0.43 10.67
CA ARG A 112 -5.12 -0.05 12.10
C ARG A 112 -4.10 1.05 12.33
N GLN A 113 -3.89 1.90 11.32
CA GLN A 113 -2.95 3.00 11.32
C GLN A 113 -3.67 4.25 10.81
N SER A 114 -3.88 5.25 11.66
CA SER A 114 -4.59 6.48 11.26
C SER A 114 -3.70 7.47 10.51
N HIS A 115 -2.39 7.32 10.65
CA HIS A 115 -1.39 8.16 9.96
C HIS A 115 -0.39 7.25 9.24
N PRO A 116 -0.79 6.63 8.10
CA PRO A 116 0.07 5.73 7.36
C PRO A 116 1.34 6.44 6.90
N ARG A 117 2.50 5.82 7.13
CA ARG A 117 3.82 6.36 6.71
C ARG A 117 4.32 5.80 5.39
N HIS A 118 3.58 4.83 4.84
CA HIS A 118 3.85 4.18 3.58
C HIS A 118 2.54 4.06 2.79
N GLU A 119 2.66 3.82 1.47
CA GLU A 119 1.50 3.64 0.58
C GLU A 119 0.51 2.57 1.12
N LEU A 120 1.04 1.53 1.76
CA LEU A 120 0.29 0.59 2.58
C LEU A 120 1.02 0.39 3.92
N ASP A 121 0.40 0.81 5.02
CA ASP A 121 0.95 0.71 6.37
C ASP A 121 0.02 -0.15 7.23
N VAL A 122 0.54 -1.29 7.72
CA VAL A 122 -0.25 -2.27 8.49
C VAL A 122 0.27 -2.35 9.92
N ALA A 123 -0.50 -1.82 10.86
CA ALA A 123 -0.26 -1.99 12.29
C ALA A 123 -0.82 -3.33 12.77
N GLY A 124 -0.12 -4.42 12.43
CA GLY A 124 -0.49 -5.78 12.82
C GLY A 124 0.20 -6.87 11.98
N THR A 125 -0.47 -8.01 11.85
CA THR A 125 0.04 -9.17 11.11
C THR A 125 -0.62 -9.28 9.73
N VAL A 126 0.18 -9.52 8.70
CA VAL A 126 -0.29 -9.84 7.35
C VAL A 126 -0.17 -11.35 7.13
N ALA A 127 -1.27 -12.00 6.76
CA ALA A 127 -1.28 -13.37 6.25
C ALA A 127 -1.57 -13.35 4.75
N SER A 128 -0.75 -14.04 3.95
CA SER A 128 -0.83 -14.03 2.49
C SER A 128 -0.69 -15.44 1.90
N HIS A 129 -1.48 -15.77 0.88
CA HIS A 129 -1.31 -17.01 0.12
C HIS A 129 -0.06 -16.99 -0.77
N GLY A 130 0.41 -15.79 -1.15
CA GLY A 130 1.62 -15.59 -1.93
C GLY A 130 1.98 -14.11 -2.02
N ARG A 131 3.21 -13.84 -2.45
CA ARG A 131 3.74 -12.50 -2.75
C ARG A 131 4.47 -12.56 -4.08
N VAL A 132 4.15 -11.62 -4.97
CA VAL A 132 4.78 -11.50 -6.28
C VAL A 132 5.37 -10.10 -6.43
N GLY A 133 6.62 -10.01 -6.86
CA GLY A 133 7.26 -8.73 -7.18
C GLY A 133 6.78 -8.16 -8.52
N ARG A 134 7.26 -6.97 -8.88
CA ARG A 134 7.00 -6.38 -10.20
C ARG A 134 7.63 -7.29 -11.26
N SER A 135 6.86 -7.64 -12.29
CA SER A 135 7.40 -8.40 -13.43
C SER A 135 8.55 -7.63 -14.07
N GLY A 136 9.63 -8.35 -14.39
CA GLY A 136 10.73 -7.81 -15.17
C GLY A 136 10.28 -7.28 -16.52
N GLU A 137 10.77 -6.11 -16.89
CA GLU A 137 10.42 -5.43 -18.16
C GLU A 137 11.43 -5.72 -19.27
N LEU A 138 12.71 -5.94 -18.90
CA LEU A 138 13.77 -6.25 -19.84
C LEU A 138 13.78 -7.75 -20.15
N ALA A 139 13.80 -8.08 -21.44
CA ALA A 139 13.83 -9.46 -21.90
C ALA A 139 15.19 -10.13 -21.61
N VAL A 140 15.15 -11.33 -21.05
CA VAL A 140 16.34 -12.13 -20.76
C VAL A 140 16.22 -13.49 -21.47
N PRO A 141 16.79 -13.62 -22.69
CA PRO A 141 16.94 -14.91 -23.36
C PRO A 141 17.70 -15.91 -22.48
N ALA A 142 17.25 -17.16 -22.50
CA ALA A 142 17.88 -18.24 -21.75
C ALA A 142 18.96 -18.95 -22.59
N ASP A 143 19.89 -18.18 -23.16
CA ASP A 143 20.89 -18.66 -24.12
C ASP A 143 22.32 -18.72 -23.57
N GLY A 144 22.53 -18.26 -22.34
CA GLY A 144 23.83 -18.27 -21.65
C GLY A 144 24.55 -16.93 -21.63
N TYR A 145 24.06 -15.91 -22.35
CA TYR A 145 24.62 -14.57 -22.34
C TYR A 145 24.03 -13.72 -21.21
N TRP A 146 24.77 -12.69 -20.82
CA TRP A 146 24.35 -11.75 -19.79
C TRP A 146 23.45 -10.66 -20.37
N TYR A 147 22.29 -10.45 -19.76
CA TYR A 147 21.34 -9.41 -20.12
C TYR A 147 21.06 -8.49 -18.94
N ASP A 148 20.78 -7.23 -19.23
CA ASP A 148 20.36 -6.25 -18.22
C ASP A 148 18.97 -6.60 -17.69
N VAL A 149 18.79 -6.52 -16.38
CA VAL A 149 17.48 -6.63 -15.71
C VAL A 149 17.08 -5.34 -15.00
N THR A 150 17.97 -4.36 -14.98
CA THR A 150 17.70 -2.98 -14.58
C THR A 150 18.40 -2.03 -15.57
N ASP A 151 17.91 -0.80 -15.66
CA ASP A 151 18.73 0.32 -16.16
C ASP A 151 19.89 0.61 -15.18
N TYR A 152 20.69 1.63 -15.50
CA TYR A 152 21.68 2.13 -14.56
C TYR A 152 21.00 2.70 -13.31
N LEU A 153 21.46 2.20 -12.16
CA LEU A 153 21.10 2.61 -10.82
C LEU A 153 22.26 3.37 -10.19
N THR A 154 21.98 4.13 -9.14
CA THR A 154 22.97 4.81 -8.28
C THR A 154 22.57 4.68 -6.81
N GLY A 155 23.45 5.11 -5.91
CA GLY A 155 23.21 5.07 -4.47
C GLY A 155 23.21 3.66 -3.89
N CYS A 156 22.52 3.50 -2.78
CA CYS A 156 22.31 2.24 -2.07
C CYS A 156 21.06 1.52 -2.60
N GLN A 157 21.23 0.28 -3.04
CA GLN A 157 20.21 -0.54 -3.65
C GLN A 157 20.10 -1.87 -2.91
N ALA A 158 18.87 -2.32 -2.67
CA ALA A 158 18.56 -3.63 -2.13
C ALA A 158 17.36 -4.21 -2.87
N TRP A 159 17.55 -5.36 -3.52
CA TRP A 159 16.54 -6.01 -4.36
C TRP A 159 16.37 -7.46 -3.95
N GLU A 160 15.11 -7.89 -3.90
CA GLU A 160 14.75 -9.30 -3.97
C GLU A 160 14.44 -9.66 -5.42
N VAL A 161 15.04 -10.74 -5.92
CA VAL A 161 14.84 -11.24 -7.27
C VAL A 161 14.34 -12.68 -7.22
N VAL A 162 13.18 -12.94 -7.81
CA VAL A 162 12.67 -14.30 -8.03
C VAL A 162 12.65 -14.55 -9.53
N ALA A 163 13.36 -15.55 -10.02
CA ALA A 163 13.43 -15.89 -11.43
C ALA A 163 13.25 -17.39 -11.68
N GLY A 164 12.65 -17.74 -12.82
CA GLY A 164 12.42 -19.10 -13.23
C GLY A 164 12.52 -19.28 -14.74
N VAL A 165 12.97 -20.45 -15.16
CA VAL A 165 13.08 -20.84 -16.56
C VAL A 165 12.85 -22.35 -16.71
N GLY A 166 12.21 -22.75 -17.80
CA GLY A 166 11.99 -24.14 -18.18
C GLY A 166 12.22 -24.33 -19.67
N ALA A 167 12.91 -25.40 -20.05
CA ALA A 167 13.10 -25.75 -21.46
C ALA A 167 11.77 -26.20 -22.07
N LYS A 168 11.68 -26.11 -23.40
CA LYS A 168 10.54 -26.66 -24.15
C LYS A 168 10.43 -28.18 -23.95
N ASP A 169 9.25 -28.73 -24.21
CA ASP A 169 8.88 -30.11 -23.93
C ASP A 169 9.96 -31.12 -24.35
N SER A 170 10.10 -32.21 -23.56
CA SER A 170 11.07 -33.32 -23.67
C SER A 170 12.49 -33.12 -23.12
N GLU A 171 12.97 -31.89 -22.92
CA GLU A 171 14.32 -31.69 -22.38
C GLU A 171 14.42 -31.82 -20.85
N GLY A 172 13.30 -31.60 -20.15
CA GLY A 172 13.24 -31.74 -18.69
C GLY A 172 14.29 -30.89 -17.98
N ARG A 173 14.49 -29.63 -18.38
CA ARG A 173 15.41 -28.70 -17.70
C ARG A 173 14.62 -27.56 -17.09
N TYR A 174 14.82 -27.34 -15.79
CA TYR A 174 14.15 -26.28 -15.04
C TYR A 174 15.12 -25.65 -14.05
N ALA A 175 15.03 -24.34 -13.86
CA ALA A 175 15.71 -23.67 -12.76
C ALA A 175 14.79 -22.64 -12.13
N ILE A 176 14.92 -22.49 -10.82
CA ILE A 176 14.29 -21.45 -10.03
C ILE A 176 15.35 -20.84 -9.11
N MET A 177 15.31 -19.51 -9.00
CA MET A 177 16.23 -18.73 -8.20
C MET A 177 15.44 -17.71 -7.39
N HIS A 178 15.74 -17.64 -6.10
CA HIS A 178 15.48 -16.51 -5.24
C HIS A 178 16.82 -15.93 -4.81
N ALA A 179 16.99 -14.61 -4.92
CA ALA A 179 18.23 -13.95 -4.60
C ALA A 179 17.99 -12.59 -3.95
N PHE A 180 18.91 -12.21 -3.06
CA PHE A 180 19.00 -10.85 -2.54
C PHE A 180 20.24 -10.20 -3.13
N ALA A 181 20.04 -9.11 -3.88
CA ALA A 181 21.10 -8.35 -4.52
C ALA A 181 21.22 -6.98 -3.83
N THR A 182 22.37 -6.69 -3.24
CA THR A 182 22.65 -5.42 -2.58
C THR A 182 23.87 -4.75 -3.20
N ASN A 183 23.86 -3.43 -3.25
CA ASN A 183 25.00 -2.64 -3.75
C ASN A 183 24.95 -1.24 -3.16
N ALA A 184 26.09 -0.70 -2.75
CA ALA A 184 26.21 0.67 -2.27
C ALA A 184 27.18 1.43 -3.18
N PHE A 185 26.65 2.36 -3.97
CA PHE A 185 27.41 3.26 -4.84
C PHE A 185 28.36 2.54 -5.82
N GLY A 186 27.97 1.38 -6.33
CA GLY A 186 28.73 0.64 -7.35
C GLY A 186 29.97 -0.09 -6.82
N ALA A 187 30.16 -0.14 -5.49
CA ALA A 187 31.29 -0.80 -4.85
C ALA A 187 30.84 -2.02 -4.05
N ASN A 188 31.61 -3.11 -4.14
CA ASN A 188 31.46 -4.32 -3.32
C ASN A 188 30.02 -4.87 -3.24
N GLY A 189 29.27 -4.78 -4.35
CA GLY A 189 27.92 -5.33 -4.41
C GLY A 189 27.93 -6.83 -4.13
N ASP A 190 26.97 -7.29 -3.33
CA ASP A 190 26.83 -8.68 -2.92
C ASP A 190 25.52 -9.27 -3.44
N ILE A 191 25.56 -10.56 -3.75
CA ILE A 191 24.40 -11.32 -4.19
C ILE A 191 24.39 -12.66 -3.48
N SER A 192 23.37 -12.88 -2.65
CA SER A 192 23.13 -14.17 -2.01
C SER A 192 22.02 -14.93 -2.75
N TYR A 193 22.16 -16.26 -2.84
CA TYR A 193 21.29 -17.11 -3.65
C TYR A 193 20.65 -18.23 -2.83
N HIS A 194 19.37 -18.46 -3.12
CA HIS A 194 18.61 -19.67 -2.78
C HIS A 194 18.01 -20.23 -4.07
N GLN A 195 18.58 -21.30 -4.60
CA GLN A 195 18.22 -21.78 -5.94
C GLN A 195 18.15 -23.30 -6.02
N SER A 196 17.29 -23.78 -6.92
CA SER A 196 17.12 -25.20 -7.25
C SER A 196 17.03 -25.38 -8.76
N HIS A 197 17.43 -26.55 -9.24
CA HIS A 197 17.38 -26.87 -10.67
C HIS A 197 17.18 -28.37 -10.88
N PHE A 198 16.62 -28.71 -12.04
CA PHE A 198 16.52 -30.06 -12.57
C PHE A 198 17.21 -30.07 -13.95
N GLY A 199 18.11 -31.05 -14.16
CA GLY A 199 19.06 -31.06 -15.28
C GLY A 199 20.51 -30.93 -14.79
N ASN A 200 21.34 -30.17 -15.50
CA ASN A 200 22.77 -30.03 -15.22
C ASN A 200 23.07 -28.81 -14.34
N LYS A 201 24.22 -28.78 -13.65
CA LYS A 201 24.60 -27.63 -12.79
C LYS A 201 24.64 -26.29 -13.53
N CYS A 202 24.95 -26.28 -14.82
CA CYS A 202 24.94 -25.07 -15.63
C CYS A 202 23.53 -24.58 -16.03
N SER A 203 22.47 -25.30 -15.66
CA SER A 203 21.08 -24.84 -15.78
C SER A 203 20.74 -23.69 -14.82
N ARG A 204 21.58 -23.43 -13.82
CA ARG A 204 21.33 -22.37 -12.83
C ARG A 204 21.22 -20.99 -13.45
N ILE A 205 20.38 -20.16 -12.82
CA ILE A 205 20.27 -18.73 -13.10
C ILE A 205 21.33 -18.01 -12.27
N GLU A 206 22.02 -17.07 -12.89
CA GLU A 206 23.08 -16.28 -12.27
C GLU A 206 22.75 -14.80 -12.37
N LEU A 207 23.24 -14.03 -11.40
CA LEU A 207 23.15 -12.57 -11.37
C LEU A 207 24.54 -11.97 -11.26
N ARG A 208 24.72 -10.73 -11.71
CA ARG A 208 25.93 -9.96 -11.41
C ARG A 208 25.66 -8.47 -11.42
N TRP A 209 26.44 -7.75 -10.61
CA TRP A 209 26.55 -6.30 -10.73
C TRP A 209 27.58 -5.94 -11.80
N VAL A 210 27.24 -4.98 -12.65
CA VAL A 210 28.15 -4.39 -13.64
C VAL A 210 28.26 -2.90 -13.36
N LYS A 211 29.49 -2.39 -13.23
CA LYS A 211 29.75 -0.96 -13.04
C LYS A 211 29.50 -0.21 -14.35
N GLY A 212 29.09 1.05 -14.23
CA GLY A 212 28.99 1.99 -15.34
C GLY A 212 30.35 2.39 -15.89
N ASP A 213 30.31 3.23 -16.92
CA ASP A 213 31.50 3.70 -17.63
C ASP A 213 32.42 4.53 -16.73
N LEU A 214 33.70 4.68 -17.13
CA LEU A 214 34.75 5.37 -16.37
C LEU A 214 34.39 6.82 -15.97
N GLY A 215 33.47 7.47 -16.67
CA GLY A 215 32.99 8.82 -16.34
C GLY A 215 31.88 8.87 -15.28
N LYS A 216 31.36 7.72 -14.86
CA LYS A 216 30.19 7.60 -13.98
C LYS A 216 30.40 6.52 -12.92
N PRO A 217 31.32 6.75 -11.95
CA PRO A 217 31.82 5.72 -11.05
C PRO A 217 30.76 5.15 -10.09
N PHE A 218 29.65 5.86 -9.89
CA PHE A 218 28.57 5.46 -8.99
C PHE A 218 27.38 4.81 -9.71
N GLU A 219 27.40 4.79 -11.05
CA GLU A 219 26.39 4.07 -11.81
C GLU A 219 26.73 2.58 -11.87
N PHE A 220 25.72 1.74 -11.75
CA PHE A 220 25.85 0.29 -11.89
C PHE A 220 24.50 -0.31 -12.29
N LYS A 221 24.49 -1.53 -12.82
CA LYS A 221 23.28 -2.24 -13.20
C LYS A 221 23.34 -3.71 -12.83
N LEU A 222 22.17 -4.31 -12.65
CA LEU A 222 22.04 -5.74 -12.40
C LEU A 222 21.86 -6.47 -13.74
N GLN A 223 22.59 -7.56 -13.92
CA GLN A 223 22.44 -8.46 -15.06
C GLN A 223 22.07 -9.87 -14.62
N MET A 224 21.42 -10.60 -15.52
CA MET A 224 20.98 -11.98 -15.33
C MET A 224 21.36 -12.85 -16.53
N ARG A 225 21.60 -14.13 -16.27
CA ARG A 225 21.73 -15.17 -17.30
C ARG A 225 21.36 -16.55 -16.77
N VAL A 226 21.31 -17.53 -17.67
CA VAL A 226 21.52 -18.95 -17.33
C VAL A 226 22.98 -19.34 -17.57
N GLY A 227 23.48 -20.40 -16.94
CA GLY A 227 24.83 -20.90 -17.21
C GLY A 227 24.98 -21.62 -18.56
N CYS A 228 23.90 -22.23 -19.06
CA CYS A 228 23.82 -22.98 -20.32
C CYS A 228 22.48 -22.69 -20.99
N ALA A 229 22.48 -22.65 -22.33
CA ALA A 229 21.28 -22.39 -23.12
C ALA A 229 20.16 -23.42 -22.87
N TYR A 230 18.92 -22.96 -22.77
CA TYR A 230 17.69 -23.74 -22.57
C TYR A 230 16.97 -24.11 -23.87
N GLY A 231 17.57 -23.80 -25.02
CA GLY A 231 16.98 -24.01 -26.34
C GLY A 231 16.54 -22.70 -26.99
N GLU A 232 16.06 -22.80 -28.23
CA GLU A 232 15.59 -21.65 -29.01
C GLU A 232 14.27 -21.12 -28.46
N ASP A 233 14.12 -19.79 -28.43
CA ASP A 233 12.92 -19.10 -27.96
C ASP A 233 12.50 -19.55 -26.55
N VAL A 234 13.44 -19.50 -25.62
CA VAL A 234 13.20 -19.68 -24.18
C VAL A 234 13.70 -18.43 -23.46
N TRP A 235 12.89 -17.94 -22.52
CA TRP A 235 13.16 -16.72 -21.77
C TRP A 235 13.09 -16.98 -20.28
N ILE A 236 13.96 -16.32 -19.52
CA ILE A 236 13.85 -16.26 -18.08
C ILE A 236 12.69 -15.34 -17.72
N LYS A 237 11.77 -15.82 -16.89
CA LYS A 237 10.72 -14.99 -16.28
C LYS A 237 11.16 -14.62 -14.88
N TYR A 238 11.05 -13.34 -14.53
CA TYR A 238 11.51 -12.85 -13.25
C TYR A 238 10.63 -11.75 -12.69
N HIS A 239 10.67 -11.63 -11.37
CA HIS A 239 10.02 -10.59 -10.59
C HIS A 239 11.06 -9.94 -9.68
N MET A 240 10.95 -8.62 -9.52
CA MET A 240 11.83 -7.84 -8.65
C MET A 240 11.02 -7.05 -7.62
N THR A 241 11.53 -6.98 -6.39
CA THR A 241 10.97 -6.15 -5.32
C THR A 241 12.08 -5.31 -4.70
N GLN A 242 11.88 -4.00 -4.65
CA GLN A 242 12.80 -3.08 -3.97
C GLN A 242 12.60 -3.20 -2.46
N LEU A 243 13.70 -3.37 -1.74
CA LEU A 243 13.70 -3.54 -0.29
C LEU A 243 14.18 -2.29 0.47
N TRP A 244 14.68 -1.28 -0.25
CA TRP A 244 15.22 -0.05 0.32
C TRP A 244 14.92 1.16 -0.57
N GLN A 245 14.24 2.18 -0.03
CA GLN A 245 13.77 3.35 -0.78
C GLN A 245 14.70 4.57 -0.65
N ASP A 246 15.35 4.76 0.49
CA ASP A 246 16.27 5.88 0.73
C ASP A 246 17.65 5.63 0.09
N THR A 247 17.70 5.66 -1.23
CA THR A 247 18.91 5.30 -1.99
C THR A 247 20.12 6.20 -1.69
N LEU A 248 19.92 7.41 -1.16
CA LEU A 248 20.99 8.33 -0.79
C LEU A 248 21.31 8.34 0.71
N MET A 249 20.60 7.54 1.52
CA MET A 249 20.75 7.46 2.97
C MET A 249 20.48 8.81 3.68
N LEU A 250 19.63 9.66 3.10
CA LEU A 250 19.32 10.99 3.62
C LEU A 250 18.60 10.93 4.98
N GLU A 251 17.79 9.90 5.21
CA GLU A 251 17.09 9.69 6.49
C GLU A 251 18.09 9.45 7.65
N SER A 252 19.36 9.20 7.36
CA SER A 252 20.41 9.10 8.39
C SER A 252 20.70 10.43 9.08
N GLU A 253 20.34 11.56 8.48
CA GLU A 253 20.47 12.90 9.07
C GLU A 253 19.37 13.17 10.11
N ASP A 254 18.25 12.45 10.01
CA ASP A 254 17.12 12.60 10.90
C ASP A 254 17.39 11.88 12.22
N LYS A 255 17.61 12.66 13.28
CA LYS A 255 17.79 12.11 14.61
C LYS A 255 16.48 11.47 15.08
N PRO A 256 16.42 10.14 15.27
CA PRO A 256 15.21 9.51 15.76
C PRO A 256 14.93 9.94 17.21
N LEU A 257 13.66 9.90 17.62
CA LEU A 257 13.28 10.05 19.02
C LEU A 257 13.92 8.92 19.82
N ARG A 258 15.00 9.25 20.54
CA ARG A 258 15.81 8.30 21.28
C ARG A 258 14.98 7.77 22.46
N GLN A 259 14.62 6.48 22.44
CA GLN A 259 14.33 5.78 23.69
C GLN A 259 15.58 5.86 24.59
N PRO A 260 15.47 5.98 25.92
CA PRO A 260 16.63 6.15 26.79
C PRO A 260 17.64 5.05 26.49
N SER A 261 18.81 5.46 26.02
CA SER A 261 19.88 4.51 25.73
C SER A 261 20.32 3.84 27.02
N PRO A 262 20.73 2.56 26.98
CA PRO A 262 21.50 1.99 28.08
C PRO A 262 22.65 2.95 28.39
N GLN A 263 22.75 3.44 29.62
CA GLN A 263 23.87 4.29 29.98
C GLN A 263 25.10 3.40 30.01
N TYR A 264 26.06 3.61 29.12
CA TYR A 264 27.31 2.86 29.17
C TYR A 264 28.29 3.56 30.13
N ASP A 265 29.00 2.80 30.95
CA ASP A 265 30.16 3.31 31.69
C ASP A 265 31.34 3.59 30.75
N GLU A 266 32.42 4.18 31.27
CA GLU A 266 33.65 4.47 30.51
C GLU A 266 34.31 3.22 29.90
N LYS A 267 33.87 2.02 30.30
CA LYS A 267 34.35 0.71 29.82
C LYS A 267 33.36 0.04 28.86
N GLY A 268 32.29 0.72 28.47
CA GLY A 268 31.29 0.19 27.54
C GLY A 268 30.33 -0.85 28.14
N LYS A 269 30.20 -0.93 29.47
CA LYS A 269 29.19 -1.78 30.13
C LYS A 269 27.93 -0.98 30.45
N ILE A 270 26.77 -1.61 30.27
CA ILE A 270 25.47 -1.04 30.64
C ILE A 270 25.45 -0.80 32.16
N LYS A 271 25.31 0.45 32.58
CA LYS A 271 24.93 0.84 33.95
C LYS A 271 23.52 0.33 34.19
N GLY A 272 23.38 -0.56 35.16
CA GLY A 272 22.09 -1.02 35.67
C GLY A 272 21.28 0.09 36.31
#